data_AF-A0A1H8ARG8-F1
#
_entry.id   AF-A0A1H8ARG8-F1
#
_cell.length_a   1.000
_cell.length_b   1.000
_cell.length_c   1.000
_cell.angle_alpha   90.00
_cell.angle_beta   90.00
_cell.angle_gamma   90.00
#
_symmetry.space_group_name_H-M   'P 1'
#
loop_
_entity.id
_entity.type
_entity.pdbx_description
1 polymer ?
#
loop_
_entity_poly.entity_id
_entity_poly.type
_entity_poly.pdbx_seq_one_letter_code
_entity_poly.pdbx_strand_id
1 'polypeptide(L)'
;MAALSNARVRLSRASGARTQYINETLIPELRARADRSMLAELAELQRVIAAKRLASSVHVSVWSSKAIAGDWRGYCQAARSIWAMMEEQMSRERRIFGSL
;
A
#
# COMPACT_ATOMS: atom_id res chain seq x y z
N MET A 1 18.65 2.62 15.07
CA MET A 1 17.62 3.50 14.43
C MET A 1 17.85 3.75 12.94
N ALA A 2 19.08 4.00 12.47
CA ALA A 2 19.37 4.22 11.04
C ALA A 2 18.89 3.09 10.11
N ALA A 3 19.10 1.82 10.50
CA ALA A 3 18.61 0.67 9.73
C ALA A 3 17.09 0.64 9.57
N LEU A 4 16.33 0.98 10.62
CA LEU A 4 14.87 1.05 10.57
C LEU A 4 14.38 2.19 9.67
N SER A 5 15.02 3.36 9.75
CA SER A 5 14.71 4.50 8.87
C SER A 5 14.96 4.14 7.41
N ASN A 6 16.10 3.53 7.09
CA ASN A 6 16.42 3.05 5.74
C ASN A 6 15.41 2.01 5.24
N ALA A 7 15.02 1.06 6.09
CA ALA A 7 14.00 0.06 5.75
C ALA A 7 12.65 0.71 5.40
N ARG A 8 12.22 1.71 6.18
CA ARG A 8 10.99 2.47 5.91
C ARG A 8 11.06 3.24 4.59
N VAL A 9 12.17 3.92 4.32
CA VAL A 9 12.37 4.64 3.04
C VAL A 9 12.31 3.67 1.85
N ARG A 10 12.98 2.52 1.94
CA ARG A 10 12.93 1.49 0.89
C ARG A 10 11.51 0.98 0.66
N LEU A 11 10.77 0.70 1.74
CA LEU A 11 9.37 0.27 1.66
C LEU A 11 8.48 1.34 1.03
N SER A 12 8.61 2.61 1.44
CA SER A 12 7.86 3.73 0.87
C SER A 12 8.16 3.92 -0.62
N ARG A 13 9.43 3.78 -1.04
CA ARG A 13 9.82 3.83 -2.46
C ARG A 13 9.22 2.69 -3.27
N ALA A 14 9.33 1.45 -2.77
CA ALA A 14 8.77 0.28 -3.45
C ALA A 14 7.23 0.38 -3.58
N SER A 15 6.55 0.81 -2.51
CA SER A 15 5.10 1.05 -2.52
C SER A 15 4.71 2.16 -3.50
N GLY A 16 5.51 3.24 -3.56
CA GLY A 16 5.34 4.33 -4.52
C GLY A 16 5.47 3.86 -5.97
N ALA A 17 6.56 3.16 -6.29
CA ALA A 17 6.80 2.62 -7.63
C ALA A 17 5.68 1.65 -8.09
N ARG A 18 5.22 0.77 -7.20
CA ARG A 18 4.08 -0.12 -7.47
C ARG A 18 2.80 0.67 -7.74
N THR A 19 2.49 1.67 -6.90
CA THR A 19 1.29 2.51 -7.07
C THR A 19 1.33 3.27 -8.38
N GLN A 20 2.50 3.78 -8.76
CA GLN A 20 2.72 4.46 -10.02
C GLN A 20 2.44 3.52 -11.19
N TYR A 21 3.08 2.34 -11.21
CA TYR A 21 2.89 1.34 -12.26
C TYR A 21 1.42 0.91 -12.40
N ILE A 22 0.72 0.68 -11.28
CA ILE A 22 -0.71 0.33 -11.31
C ILE A 22 -1.53 1.44 -11.98
N ASN A 23 -1.32 2.70 -11.61
CA ASN A 23 -2.15 3.81 -12.09
C ASN A 23 -1.79 4.27 -13.50
N GLU A 24 -0.51 4.26 -13.86
CA GLU A 24 -0.01 4.83 -15.12
C GLU A 24 0.08 3.80 -16.25
N THR A 25 0.19 2.50 -15.92
CA THR A 25 0.35 1.44 -16.92
C THR A 25 -0.84 0.48 -16.89
N LEU A 26 -1.04 -0.24 -15.78
CA LEU A 26 -2.05 -1.31 -15.72
C LEU A 26 -3.47 -0.76 -15.91
N ILE A 27 -3.90 0.22 -15.12
CA ILE A 27 -5.30 0.66 -15.15
C ILE A 27 -5.73 1.22 -16.53
N PRO A 28 -4.93 2.05 -17.22
CA PRO A 28 -5.24 2.45 -18.59
C PRO A 28 -5.44 1.27 -19.54
N GLU A 29 -4.55 0.27 -19.51
CA GLU A 29 -4.65 -0.93 -20.34
C GLU A 29 -5.93 -1.73 -20.05
N LEU A 30 -6.29 -1.85 -18.77
CA LEU A 30 -7.49 -2.57 -18.35
C LEU A 30 -8.77 -1.83 -18.70
N ARG A 31 -8.80 -0.50 -18.55
CA ARG A 31 -9.95 0.30 -18.95
C ARG A 31 -10.25 0.18 -20.44
N ALA A 32 -9.24 0.00 -21.28
CA ALA A 32 -9.43 -0.18 -22.73
C ALA A 32 -10.14 -1.50 -23.08
N ARG A 33 -10.15 -2.48 -22.17
CA ARG A 33 -10.70 -3.84 -22.38
C ARG A 33 -11.82 -4.21 -21.41
N ALA A 34 -12.11 -3.34 -20.43
CA ALA A 34 -13.00 -3.62 -19.31
C ALA A 34 -14.48 -3.45 -19.68
N ASP A 35 -15.31 -4.36 -19.18
CA ASP A 35 -16.74 -4.14 -19.09
C ASP A 35 -17.10 -3.21 -17.90
N ARG A 36 -18.38 -2.85 -17.78
CA ARG A 36 -18.86 -1.92 -16.74
C ARG A 36 -18.61 -2.44 -15.32
N SER A 37 -18.61 -3.76 -15.10
CA SER A 37 -18.38 -4.36 -13.78
C SER A 37 -16.90 -4.26 -13.40
N MET A 38 -16.00 -4.55 -14.35
CA MET A 38 -14.56 -4.41 -14.18
C MET A 38 -14.16 -2.96 -13.91
N LEU A 39 -14.80 -1.99 -14.58
CA LEU A 39 -14.54 -0.56 -14.34
C LEU A 39 -14.86 -0.13 -12.89
N ALA A 40 -15.94 -0.66 -12.30
CA ALA A 40 -16.30 -0.41 -10.91
C ALA A 40 -15.28 -1.03 -9.94
N GLU A 41 -14.84 -2.26 -10.20
CA GLU A 41 -13.80 -2.91 -9.39
C GLU A 41 -12.46 -2.19 -9.46
N LEU A 42 -12.06 -1.70 -10.64
CA LEU A 42 -10.84 -0.93 -10.82
C LEU A 42 -10.89 0.41 -10.07
N ALA A 43 -12.03 1.12 -10.12
CA ALA A 43 -12.21 2.36 -9.37
C ALA A 43 -12.12 2.14 -7.86
N GLU A 44 -12.75 1.08 -7.36
CA GLU A 44 -12.66 0.70 -5.94
C GLU A 44 -11.23 0.32 -5.55
N LEU A 45 -10.52 -0.41 -6.41
CA LEU A 45 -9.12 -0.76 -6.19
C LEU A 45 -8.25 0.51 -6.06
N GLN A 46 -8.42 1.50 -6.93
CA GLN A 46 -7.69 2.78 -6.84
C GLN A 46 -7.96 3.51 -5.53
N ARG A 47 -9.23 3.57 -5.12
CA ARG A 47 -9.65 4.21 -3.87
C ARG A 47 -9.00 3.54 -2.66
N VAL A 48 -9.00 2.21 -2.63
CA VAL A 48 -8.38 1.42 -1.56
C VAL A 48 -6.86 1.63 -1.54
N ILE A 49 -6.18 1.61 -2.69
CA ILE A 49 -4.73 1.88 -2.77
C ILE A 49 -4.39 3.25 -2.19
N ALA A 50 -5.14 4.29 -2.56
CA ALA A 50 -4.94 5.64 -2.04
C ALA A 50 -5.12 5.71 -0.51
N ALA A 51 -6.19 5.10 0.02
CA ALA A 51 -6.46 5.05 1.45
C ALA A 51 -5.36 4.31 2.22
N LYS A 52 -4.90 3.16 1.71
CA LYS A 52 -3.82 2.36 2.31
C LYS A 52 -2.49 3.12 2.31
N ARG A 53 -2.20 3.89 1.25
CA ARG A 53 -1.02 4.75 1.18
C ARG A 53 -1.08 5.86 2.23
N LEU A 54 -2.23 6.50 2.41
CA LEU A 54 -2.44 7.52 3.45
C LEU A 54 -2.20 6.93 4.84
N ALA A 55 -2.79 5.77 5.15
CA ALA A 55 -2.59 5.07 6.41
C ALA A 55 -1.10 4.74 6.67
N SER A 56 -0.37 4.29 5.65
CA SER A 56 1.07 4.06 5.76
C SER A 56 1.87 5.34 6.02
N SER A 57 1.52 6.45 5.37
CA SER A 57 2.18 7.75 5.60
C SER A 57 1.95 8.25 7.02
N VAL A 58 0.71 8.14 7.53
CA VAL A 58 0.36 8.49 8.92
C VAL A 58 1.11 7.61 9.90
N HIS A 59 1.23 6.30 9.65
CA HIS A 59 2.01 5.41 10.51
C HIS A 59 3.47 5.87 10.62
N VAL A 60 4.12 6.23 9.51
CA VAL A 60 5.51 6.68 9.53
C VAL A 60 5.66 8.04 10.23
N SER A 61 4.70 8.96 10.11
CA SER A 61 4.76 10.27 10.76
C SER A 61 4.55 10.18 12.28
N VAL A 62 3.63 9.32 12.74
CA VAL A 62 3.35 9.09 14.17
C VAL A 62 4.52 8.41 14.87
N TRP A 63 5.09 7.36 14.24
CA TRP A 63 6.13 6.55 14.85
C TRP A 63 7.53 7.10 14.57
N SER A 64 7.84 8.27 15.15
CA SER A 64 9.21 8.80 15.17
C SER A 64 10.18 7.90 15.96
N SER A 65 11.49 8.08 15.78
CA SER A 65 12.49 7.32 16.56
C SER A 65 12.29 7.42 18.06
N LYS A 66 11.87 8.60 18.54
CA LYS A 66 11.58 8.86 19.95
C LYS A 66 10.30 8.12 20.40
N ALA A 67 9.24 8.17 19.61
CA ALA A 67 7.98 7.47 19.92
C ALA A 67 8.17 5.95 19.98
N ILE A 68 8.96 5.39 19.06
CA ILE A 68 9.29 3.96 19.03
C ILE A 68 10.08 3.54 20.27
N ALA A 69 11.04 4.37 20.70
CA ALA A 69 11.81 4.08 21.91
C ALA A 69 10.95 4.15 23.18
N GLY A 70 9.96 5.04 23.20
CA GLY A 70 8.99 5.16 24.30
C GLY A 70 7.92 4.07 24.33
N ASP A 71 7.55 3.52 23.17
CA ASP A 71 6.56 2.45 23.07
C ASP A 71 6.87 1.48 21.91
N TRP A 72 7.81 0.58 22.16
CA TRP A 72 8.21 -0.44 21.18
C TRP A 72 7.07 -1.42 20.88
N ARG A 73 6.29 -1.80 21.91
CA ARG A 73 5.22 -2.80 21.77
C ARG A 73 4.07 -2.25 20.93
N GLY A 74 3.64 -1.02 21.18
CA GLY A 74 2.62 -0.34 20.38
C GLY A 74 3.08 -0.13 18.95
N TYR A 75 4.36 0.23 18.74
CA TYR A 75 4.92 0.29 17.40
C TYR A 75 4.80 -1.05 16.66
N CYS A 76 5.19 -2.16 17.30
CA CYS A 76 5.09 -3.49 16.70
C CYS A 76 3.64 -3.87 16.37
N GLN A 77 2.67 -3.56 17.23
CA GLN A 77 1.25 -3.81 16.95
C GLN A 77 0.77 -2.98 15.75
N ALA A 78 1.07 -1.69 15.72
CA ALA A 78 0.69 -0.81 14.61
C ALA A 78 1.33 -1.27 13.29
N ALA A 79 2.58 -1.72 13.33
CA ALA A 79 3.29 -2.24 12.15
C ALA A 79 2.63 -3.53 11.61
N ARG A 80 2.17 -4.43 12.48
CA ARG A 80 1.45 -5.65 12.06
C ARG A 80 0.15 -5.31 11.32
N SER A 81 -0.59 -4.31 11.77
CA SER A 81 -1.82 -3.88 11.09
C SER A 81 -1.53 -3.34 9.68
N ILE A 82 -0.45 -2.56 9.52
CA ILE A 82 -0.02 -2.08 8.20
C ILE A 82 0.41 -3.24 7.29
N TRP A 83 1.12 -4.24 7.82
CA TRP A 83 1.50 -5.42 7.05
C TRP A 83 0.30 -6.24 6.58
N ALA A 84 -0.62 -6.59 7.48
CA ALA A 84 -1.82 -7.33 7.11
C ALA A 84 -2.64 -6.61 6.02
N MET A 85 -2.77 -5.28 6.14
CA MET A 85 -3.42 -4.44 5.14
C MET A 85 -2.71 -4.48 3.77
N MET A 86 -1.38 -4.50 3.75
CA MET A 86 -0.60 -4.60 2.51
C MET A 86 -0.69 -6.01 1.88
N GLU A 87 -0.64 -7.06 2.68
CA GLU A 87 -0.80 -8.45 2.19
C GLU A 87 -2.17 -8.67 1.55
N GLU A 88 -3.23 -8.23 2.22
CA GLU A 88 -4.59 -8.27 1.67
C GLU A 88 -4.67 -7.51 0.34
N GLN A 89 -4.01 -6.33 0.25
CA GLN A 89 -3.98 -5.56 -0.99
C GLN A 89 -3.29 -6.33 -2.12
N MET A 90 -2.13 -6.92 -1.86
CA MET A 90 -1.40 -7.72 -2.86
C MET A 90 -2.22 -8.94 -3.29
N SER A 91 -2.94 -9.58 -2.37
CA SER A 91 -3.84 -10.70 -2.68
C SER A 91 -5.00 -10.25 -3.58
N ARG A 92 -5.62 -9.11 -3.29
CA ARG A 92 -6.70 -8.53 -4.12
C ARG A 92 -6.19 -8.18 -5.52
N GLU A 93 -5.02 -7.55 -5.62
CA GLU A 93 -4.39 -7.26 -6.91
C GLU A 93 -4.07 -8.52 -7.69
N ARG A 94 -3.54 -9.58 -7.05
CA ARG A 94 -3.32 -10.86 -7.73
C ARG A 94 -4.60 -11.48 -8.28
N ARG A 95 -5.73 -11.35 -7.55
CA ARG A 95 -7.02 -11.86 -8.03
C ARG A 95 -7.58 -11.06 -9.20
N ILE A 96 -7.41 -9.73 -9.19
CA ILE A 96 -7.92 -8.84 -10.25
C ILE A 96 -7.00 -8.87 -11.46
N PHE A 97 -5.68 -8.91 -11.25
CA PHE A 97 -4.70 -8.82 -12.32
C PHE A 97 -4.17 -10.15 -12.82
N GLY A 98 -4.16 -11.19 -11.99
CA GLY A 98 -3.72 -12.53 -12.37
C GLY A 98 -4.79 -13.36 -13.08
N SER A 99 -6.01 -12.85 -13.20
CA SER A 99 -7.11 -13.43 -13.98
C SER A 99 -7.23 -12.83 -15.40
N LEU A 100 -6.37 -11.87 -15.73
CA LEU A 100 -6.25 -11.23 -17.05
C LEU A 100 -5.21 -11.94 -17.92
#